data_AF-A0A7Y0SAW0-F1
#
_entry.id   AF-A0A7Y0SAW0-F1
#
_cell.length_a   1.000
_cell.length_b   1.000
_cell.length_c   1.000
_cell.angle_alpha   90.00
_cell.angle_beta   90.00
_cell.angle_gamma   90.00
#
_symmetry.space_group_name_H-M   'P 1'
#
loop_
_entity.id
_entity.type
_entity.pdbx_description
1 polymer ?
#
loop_
_entity_poly.entity_id
_entity_poly.type
_entity_poly.pdbx_seq_one_letter_code
_entity_poly.pdbx_strand_id
1 'polypeptide(L)'
;IDDSKTVTLVLEASSGKSKWNDKVFFVARCQSNKTDVYIGWNDYLGREASVLTRIGTNKAVTSKWSLSTDSKATFHRQPISFLKNMEKSDTLVAQITPYNESPVTA
;
A
#
# COMPACT_ATOMS: atom_id res chain seq x y z
N ILE A 1 16.12 -6.27 15.95
CA ILE A 1 16.03 -4.99 16.67
C ILE A 1 17.34 -4.28 16.41
N ASP A 2 17.28 -3.08 15.84
CA ASP A 2 18.45 -2.27 15.53
C ASP A 2 18.25 -0.85 16.08
N ASP A 3 19.35 -0.12 16.23
CA ASP A 3 19.37 1.26 16.74
C ASP A 3 19.34 2.29 15.59
N SER A 4 18.94 1.87 14.38
CA SER A 4 18.88 2.78 13.25
C SER A 4 17.75 3.79 13.41
N LYS A 5 17.96 5.01 12.92
CA LYS A 5 16.88 5.99 12.84
C LYS A 5 15.81 5.46 11.90
N THR A 6 14.59 5.32 12.44
CA THR A 6 13.41 4.95 11.66
C THR A 6 12.56 6.18 11.43
N VAL A 7 12.22 6.44 10.17
CA VAL A 7 11.27 7.49 9.77
C VAL A 7 10.07 6.81 9.15
N THR A 8 8.87 7.11 9.66
CA THR A 8 7.62 6.52 9.17
C THR A 8 6.60 7.62 8.90
N LEU A 9 6.04 7.62 7.69
CA LEU A 9 4.89 8.42 7.31
C LEU A 9 3.70 7.50 7.13
N VAL A 10 2.57 7.87 7.71
CA VAL A 10 1.33 7.10 7.66
C VAL A 10 0.21 7.99 7.16
N LEU A 11 -0.52 7.53 6.15
CA LEU A 11 -1.75 8.14 5.68
C LEU A 11 -2.89 7.16 5.90
N GLU A 12 -3.94 7.63 6.57
CA GLU A 12 -5.22 6.95 6.63
C GLU A 12 -5.99 7.19 5.32
N ALA A 13 -6.54 6.15 4.72
CA ALA A 13 -7.36 6.30 3.53
C ALA A 13 -8.64 7.06 3.83
N SER A 14 -9.00 7.99 2.95
CA SER A 14 -10.26 8.75 3.05
C SER A 14 -11.50 7.90 2.74
N SER A 15 -11.31 6.76 2.09
CA SER A 15 -12.37 5.81 1.72
C SER A 15 -11.82 4.37 1.72
N GLY A 16 -12.70 3.39 1.57
CA GLY A 16 -12.32 1.98 1.59
C GLY A 16 -12.09 1.45 3.01
N LYS A 17 -12.60 0.25 3.27
CA LYS A 17 -12.44 -0.45 4.55
C LYS A 17 -12.32 -1.94 4.32
N SER A 18 -11.72 -2.64 5.28
CA SER A 18 -11.75 -4.09 5.33
C SER A 18 -13.17 -4.61 5.57
N LYS A 19 -13.39 -5.91 5.41
CA LYS A 19 -14.67 -6.56 5.76
C LYS A 19 -15.01 -6.45 7.25
N TRP A 20 -14.01 -6.22 8.09
CA TRP A 20 -14.17 -5.99 9.53
C TRP A 20 -14.31 -4.50 9.88
N ASN A 21 -14.53 -3.65 8.87
CA ASN A 21 -14.69 -2.20 9.00
C ASN A 21 -13.42 -1.49 9.50
N ASP A 22 -12.25 -2.11 9.35
CA ASP A 22 -10.95 -1.49 9.64
C ASP A 22 -10.54 -0.54 8.51
N LYS A 23 -9.84 0.52 8.86
CA LYS A 23 -9.35 1.51 7.90
C LYS A 23 -8.17 0.98 7.09
N VAL A 24 -8.05 1.39 5.83
CA VAL A 24 -6.88 1.12 5.00
C VAL A 24 -5.81 2.18 5.29
N PHE A 25 -4.55 1.76 5.40
CA PHE A 25 -3.43 2.67 5.65
C PHE A 25 -2.36 2.56 4.58
N PHE A 26 -1.90 3.70 4.07
CA PHE A 26 -0.68 3.80 3.27
C PHE A 26 0.50 4.15 4.19
N VAL A 27 1.61 3.46 4.04
CA VAL A 27 2.80 3.68 4.85
C VAL A 27 4.04 3.78 3.97
N ALA A 28 4.83 4.83 4.20
CA ALA A 28 6.19 4.95 3.71
C ALA A 28 7.15 4.92 4.91
N ARG A 29 8.08 3.96 4.93
CA ARG A 29 9.01 3.78 6.05
C ARG A 29 10.44 3.70 5.54
N CYS A 30 11.35 4.43 6.18
CA CYS A 30 12.79 4.26 6.02
C CYS A 30 13.38 3.74 7.34
N GLN A 31 13.98 2.56 7.31
CA GLN A 31 14.63 1.93 8.45
C GLN A 31 15.89 1.21 7.97
N SER A 32 17.01 1.32 8.71
CA SER A 32 18.26 0.63 8.34
C SER A 32 18.67 0.84 6.88
N ASN A 33 18.59 2.08 6.39
CA ASN A 33 18.85 2.48 4.99
C ASN A 33 17.97 1.79 3.93
N LYS A 34 16.86 1.17 4.33
CA LYS A 34 15.89 0.56 3.45
C LYS A 34 14.59 1.35 3.48
N THR A 35 14.15 1.79 2.31
CA THR A 35 12.83 2.38 2.13
C THR A 35 11.83 1.31 1.72
N ASP A 36 10.74 1.19 2.46
CA ASP A 36 9.58 0.37 2.13
C ASP A 36 8.35 1.27 1.90
N VAL A 37 7.49 0.84 0.98
CA VAL A 37 6.15 1.39 0.78
C VAL A 37 5.17 0.24 0.84
N TYR A 38 4.15 0.35 1.68
CA TYR A 38 3.12 -0.66 1.77
C TYR A 38 1.74 -0.09 2.05
N ILE A 39 0.73 -0.87 1.71
CA ILE A 39 -0.68 -0.60 2.03
C ILE A 39 -1.16 -1.71 2.95
N GLY A 40 -1.63 -1.35 4.14
CA GLY A 40 -2.32 -2.24 5.06
C GLY A 40 -3.81 -2.28 4.72
N TRP A 41 -4.26 -3.39 4.16
CA TRP A 41 -5.66 -3.59 3.74
C TRP A 41 -6.52 -4.19 4.85
N ASN A 42 -5.88 -4.84 5.84
CA ASN A 42 -6.50 -5.51 6.99
C ASN A 42 -7.39 -6.73 6.66
N ASP A 43 -7.55 -7.07 5.38
CA ASP A 43 -8.12 -8.33 4.92
C ASP A 43 -7.06 -9.29 4.39
N TYR A 44 -7.36 -10.59 4.47
CA TYR A 44 -6.50 -11.62 3.90
C TYR A 44 -6.55 -11.56 2.36
N LEU A 45 -5.39 -11.41 1.74
CA LEU A 45 -5.26 -11.16 0.30
C LEU A 45 -4.99 -12.43 -0.53
N GLY A 46 -4.75 -13.57 0.12
CA GLY A 46 -4.37 -14.81 -0.56
C GLY A 46 -2.87 -14.97 -0.72
N ARG A 47 -2.43 -15.58 -1.83
CA ARG A 47 -1.00 -15.94 -2.08
C ARG A 47 -0.26 -14.97 -3.00
N GLU A 48 -0.99 -14.19 -3.78
CA GLU A 48 -0.45 -13.16 -4.66
C GLU A 48 -1.33 -11.91 -4.58
N ALA A 49 -0.73 -10.74 -4.76
CA ALA A 49 -1.46 -9.47 -4.79
C ALA A 49 -1.12 -8.69 -6.06
N SER A 50 -2.16 -8.34 -6.81
CA SER A 50 -2.10 -7.34 -7.88
C SER A 50 -2.85 -6.10 -7.40
N VAL A 51 -2.13 -4.99 -7.29
CA VAL A 51 -2.69 -3.73 -6.81
C VAL A 51 -2.83 -2.79 -8.00
N LEU A 52 -4.04 -2.28 -8.21
CA LEU A 52 -4.26 -1.16 -9.12
C LEU A 52 -3.93 0.12 -8.36
N THR A 53 -3.11 0.98 -8.96
CA THR A 53 -2.80 2.30 -8.41
C THR A 53 -3.02 3.38 -9.45
N ARG A 54 -3.47 4.55 -9.00
CA ARG A 54 -3.56 5.76 -9.80
C ARG A 54 -3.07 6.94 -8.97
N ILE A 55 -1.96 7.54 -9.39
CA ILE A 55 -1.38 8.73 -8.76
C ILE A 55 -1.90 9.96 -9.50
N GLY A 56 -2.60 10.85 -8.79
CA GLY A 56 -3.21 12.04 -9.38
C GLY A 56 -4.17 11.69 -10.51
N THR A 57 -4.03 12.38 -11.64
CA THR A 57 -4.81 12.17 -12.87
C THR A 57 -4.13 11.25 -13.87
N ASN A 58 -3.03 10.59 -13.49
CA ASN A 58 -2.33 9.67 -14.39
C ASN A 58 -3.19 8.45 -14.74
N LYS A 59 -2.81 7.72 -15.78
CA LYS A 59 -3.44 6.44 -16.11
C LYS A 59 -3.24 5.45 -14.95
N ALA A 60 -4.31 4.74 -14.59
CA ALA A 60 -4.23 3.68 -13.59
C ALA A 60 -3.34 2.52 -14.09
N VAL A 61 -2.53 1.97 -13.21
CA VAL A 61 -1.61 0.86 -13.49
C VAL A 61 -1.83 -0.24 -12.47
N THR A 62 -2.03 -1.46 -12.96
CA THR A 62 -2.05 -2.67 -12.14
C THR A 62 -0.67 -3.32 -12.16
N SER A 63 -0.10 -3.57 -10.97
CA SER A 63 1.20 -4.23 -10.84
C SER A 63 1.18 -5.24 -9.70
N LYS A 64 2.07 -6.25 -9.78
CA LYS A 64 2.26 -7.21 -8.69
C LYS A 64 3.02 -6.55 -7.55
N TRP A 65 2.45 -6.63 -6.35
CA TRP A 65 3.10 -6.22 -5.11
C TRP A 65 3.46 -7.47 -4.30
N SER A 66 4.45 -7.36 -3.42
CA SER A 66 4.78 -8.46 -2.50
C SER A 66 3.80 -8.45 -1.33
N LEU A 67 3.57 -9.58 -0.68
CA LEU A 67 2.70 -9.67 0.50
C LEU A 67 3.49 -9.52 1.80
N SER A 68 2.84 -9.01 2.85
CA SER A 68 3.30 -9.18 4.23
C SER A 68 3.28 -10.66 4.62
N THR A 69 3.99 -11.00 5.71
CA THR A 69 4.02 -12.36 6.26
C THR A 69 2.65 -12.90 6.63
N ASP A 70 1.73 -12.05 7.10
CA ASP A 70 0.34 -12.39 7.41
C ASP A 70 -0.62 -12.21 6.22
N SER A 71 -0.10 -11.79 5.05
CA SER A 71 -0.86 -11.55 3.82
C SER A 71 -2.01 -10.55 3.95
N LYS A 72 -1.90 -9.57 4.87
CA LYS A 72 -2.86 -8.47 5.05
C LYS A 72 -2.38 -7.10 4.57
N ALA A 73 -1.13 -7.03 4.11
CA ALA A 73 -0.55 -5.84 3.52
C ALA A 73 0.19 -6.18 2.22
N THR A 74 0.31 -5.18 1.35
CA THR A 74 1.05 -5.27 0.09
C THR A 74 2.22 -4.30 0.08
N PHE A 75 3.40 -4.73 -0.36
CA PHE A 75 4.63 -3.94 -0.48
C PHE A 75 4.97 -3.65 -1.94
N HIS A 76 5.16 -2.37 -2.28
CA HIS A 76 5.57 -1.97 -3.62
C HIS A 76 7.01 -2.42 -3.88
N ARG A 77 7.27 -2.94 -5.08
CA ARG A 77 8.58 -3.53 -5.44
C ARG A 77 9.66 -2.48 -5.75
N GLN A 78 9.25 -1.25 -6.04
CA GLN A 78 10.15 -0.12 -6.32
C GLN A 78 9.72 1.10 -5.49
N PRO A 79 9.93 1.10 -4.17
CA PRO A 79 9.30 2.06 -3.26
C PRO A 79 9.77 3.50 -3.50
N ILE A 80 11.06 3.73 -3.75
CA ILE A 80 11.62 5.08 -3.94
C ILE A 80 11.07 5.74 -5.21
N SER A 81 11.03 5.03 -6.34
CA SER A 81 10.48 5.59 -7.58
C SER A 81 8.99 5.86 -7.48
N PHE A 82 8.25 5.01 -6.77
CA PHE A 82 6.83 5.21 -6.49
C PHE A 82 6.59 6.48 -5.68
N LEU A 83 7.33 6.69 -4.58
CA LEU A 83 7.23 7.91 -3.76
C LEU A 83 7.59 9.17 -4.53
N LYS A 84 8.66 9.14 -5.34
CA LYS A 84 9.04 10.28 -6.21
C LYS A 84 7.96 10.62 -7.24
N ASN A 85 7.14 9.65 -7.65
CA ASN A 85 6.02 9.92 -8.53
C ASN A 85 4.84 10.50 -7.74
N MET A 86 4.57 9.98 -6.54
CA MET A 86 3.55 10.51 -5.64
C MET A 86 3.81 11.94 -5.21
N GLU A 87 5.07 12.34 -5.00
CA GLU A 87 5.46 13.71 -4.65
C GLU A 87 4.90 14.77 -5.62
N LYS A 88 4.58 14.38 -6.86
CA LYS A 88 4.09 15.26 -7.92
C LYS A 88 2.56 15.37 -7.95
N SER A 89 1.85 14.78 -7.00
CA SER A 89 0.37 14.73 -7.01
C SER A 89 -0.20 14.61 -5.60
N ASP A 90 -1.36 15.21 -5.38
CA ASP A 90 -1.97 15.25 -4.03
C ASP A 90 -2.83 14.02 -3.69
N THR A 91 -2.97 13.08 -4.62
CA THR A 91 -3.88 11.93 -4.47
C THR A 91 -3.26 10.63 -4.96
N LEU A 92 -3.57 9.56 -4.24
CA LEU A 92 -3.35 8.17 -4.63
C LEU A 92 -4.68 7.45 -4.48
N VAL A 93 -5.10 6.76 -5.54
CA VAL A 93 -6.15 5.74 -5.46
C VAL A 93 -5.46 4.39 -5.55
N ALA A 94 -5.80 3.49 -4.62
CA ALA A 94 -5.35 2.10 -4.65
C ALA A 94 -6.55 1.16 -4.62
N GLN A 95 -6.47 0.04 -5.33
CA GLN A 95 -7.50 -0.99 -5.30
C GLN A 95 -6.88 -2.39 -5.30
N ILE A 96 -7.47 -3.27 -4.51
CA ILE A 96 -7.21 -4.71 -4.50
C ILE A 96 -8.52 -5.48 -4.32
N THR A 97 -8.53 -6.74 -4.72
CA THR A 97 -9.59 -7.69 -4.37
C THR A 97 -9.05 -8.68 -3.33
N PRO A 98 -9.48 -8.58 -2.06
CA PRO A 98 -9.12 -9.56 -1.05
C PRO A 98 -9.67 -10.96 -1.38
N TYR A 99 -9.13 -11.99 -0.73
CA TYR A 99 -9.45 -13.38 -1.04
C TYR A 99 -10.93 -13.70 -0.72
N ASN A 100 -11.69 -14.12 -1.74
CA ASN A 100 -13.13 -14.40 -1.67
C ASN A 100 -13.98 -13.21 -1.19
N GLU A 101 -13.52 -11.98 -1.40
CA GLU A 101 -14.25 -10.75 -1.06
C GLU A 101 -14.47 -9.87 -2.29
N SER A 102 -15.24 -8.79 -2.14
CA SER A 102 -15.39 -7.76 -3.17
C SER A 102 -14.18 -6.82 -3.22
N PRO A 103 -13.89 -6.16 -4.36
CA PRO A 103 -12.80 -5.20 -4.46
C PRO A 103 -12.94 -4.04 -3.46
N VAL A 104 -11.83 -3.69 -2.81
CA VAL A 104 -11.70 -2.52 -1.93
C VAL A 104 -10.91 -1.44 -2.67
N THR A 105 -11.47 -0.23 -2.74
CA THR A 105 -10.80 0.96 -3.27
C THR A 105 -10.59 1.96 -2.15
N ALA A 106 -9.38 2.49 -2.05
CA ALA A 106 -8.92 3.43 -1.02
C ALA A 106 -8.28 4.66 -1.65
#